data_AF-A0A2X3ANF5-F1
#
_entry.id   AF-A0A2X3ANF5-F1
#
_cell.length_a   1.000
_cell.length_b   1.000
_cell.length_c   1.000
_cell.angle_alpha   90.00
_cell.angle_beta   90.00
_cell.angle_gamma   90.00
#
_symmetry.space_group_name_H-M   'P 1'
#
loop_
_entity.id
_entity.type
_entity.pdbx_description
1 polymer ?
#
loop_
_entity_poly.entity_id
_entity_poly.type
_entity_poly.pdbx_seq_one_letter_code
_entity_poly.pdbx_strand_id
1 'polypeptide(L)'
;MSNLIQILKDYDTYLFSHLSDEAQSLIESDRAEGDSWMEIDDFLQFALLDSVEVPEKLLRDTEYEVNTSWDEELQLRTLNWIQQHMEKHEWRI
;
A
#
# COMPACT_ATOMS: atom_id res chain seq x y z
N MET A 1 -1.60 2.06 19.26
CA MET A 1 -2.84 1.95 18.45
C MET A 1 -2.36 1.88 17.02
N SER A 2 -2.81 0.87 16.27
CA SER A 2 -2.50 0.74 14.84
C SER A 2 -3.02 1.96 14.08
N ASN A 3 -2.24 2.47 13.13
CA ASN A 3 -2.62 3.57 12.25
C ASN A 3 -3.26 3.07 10.95
N LEU A 4 -3.50 1.76 10.82
CA LEU A 4 -3.98 1.09 9.61
C LEU A 4 -5.24 1.73 9.01
N ILE A 5 -6.21 2.12 9.84
CA ILE A 5 -7.45 2.77 9.38
C ILE A 5 -7.16 4.11 8.70
N GLN A 6 -6.20 4.88 9.22
CA GLN A 6 -5.83 6.16 8.60
C GLN A 6 -5.04 5.93 7.32
N ILE A 7 -4.13 4.95 7.32
CA ILE A 7 -3.34 4.58 6.14
C ILE A 7 -4.25 4.16 4.98
N LEU A 8 -5.24 3.29 5.23
CA LEU A 8 -6.22 2.88 4.22
C LEU A 8 -7.02 4.07 3.65
N LYS A 9 -7.46 5.00 4.50
CA LYS A 9 -8.15 6.22 4.03
C LYS A 9 -7.26 7.09 3.16
N ASP A 10 -5.97 7.19 3.49
CA ASP A 10 -5.02 7.96 2.69
C ASP A 10 -4.78 7.26 1.34
N TYR A 11 -4.64 5.93 1.31
CA TYR A 11 -4.58 5.15 0.06
C TYR A 11 -5.82 5.34 -0.81
N ASP A 12 -7.02 5.27 -0.24
CA ASP A 12 -8.26 5.56 -0.96
C ASP A 12 -8.28 6.96 -1.57
N THR A 13 -7.89 7.95 -0.76
CA THR A 13 -7.93 9.37 -1.15
C THR A 13 -6.95 9.67 -2.27
N TYR A 14 -5.75 9.09 -2.22
CA TYR A 14 -4.67 9.42 -3.16
C TYR A 14 -4.63 8.50 -4.38
N LEU A 15 -4.92 7.19 -4.21
CA LEU A 15 -4.62 6.19 -5.22
C LEU A 15 -5.86 5.61 -5.89
N PHE A 16 -6.90 5.24 -5.12
CA PHE A 16 -7.94 4.32 -5.61
C PHE A 16 -8.55 4.73 -6.97
N SER A 17 -8.96 5.99 -7.13
CA SER A 17 -9.56 6.47 -8.39
C SER A 17 -8.57 6.60 -9.57
N HIS A 18 -7.27 6.48 -9.31
CA HIS A 18 -6.21 6.57 -10.32
C HIS A 18 -5.72 5.19 -10.78
N LEU A 19 -6.10 4.12 -10.09
CA LEU A 19 -5.78 2.75 -10.46
C LEU A 19 -6.67 2.27 -11.61
N SER A 20 -6.21 1.24 -12.33
CA SER A 20 -7.01 0.53 -13.33
C SER A 20 -8.26 -0.11 -12.73
N ASP A 21 -9.30 -0.31 -13.55
CA ASP A 21 -10.55 -0.95 -13.10
C ASP A 21 -10.33 -2.36 -12.53
N GLU A 22 -9.35 -3.10 -13.06
CA GLU A 22 -8.96 -4.42 -12.55
C GLU A 22 -8.37 -4.32 -11.15
N ALA A 23 -7.44 -3.39 -10.93
CA ALA A 23 -6.85 -3.14 -9.63
C ALA A 23 -7.90 -2.68 -8.60
N GLN A 24 -8.79 -1.75 -8.98
CA GLN A 24 -9.89 -1.31 -8.13
C GLN A 24 -10.79 -2.48 -7.71
N SER A 25 -11.11 -3.38 -8.65
CA SER A 25 -11.95 -4.55 -8.35
C SER A 25 -11.30 -5.54 -7.38
N LEU A 26 -9.98 -5.69 -7.41
CA LEU A 26 -9.25 -6.58 -6.51
C LEU A 26 -9.19 -6.00 -5.09
N ILE A 27 -8.86 -4.71 -4.97
CA ILE A 27 -8.88 -3.96 -3.70
C ILE A 27 -10.28 -3.98 -3.06
N GLU A 28 -11.34 -3.81 -3.86
CA GLU A 28 -12.71 -3.91 -3.35
C GLU A 28 -13.05 -5.32 -2.83
N SER A 29 -12.47 -6.37 -3.42
CA SER A 29 -12.62 -7.74 -2.94
C SER A 29 -12.01 -7.92 -1.55
N ASP A 30 -10.76 -7.49 -1.36
CA ASP A 30 -10.08 -7.56 -0.06
C ASP A 30 -10.86 -6.78 1.01
N ARG A 31 -11.35 -5.59 0.66
CA ARG A 31 -12.19 -4.78 1.54
C ARG A 31 -13.48 -5.48 1.93
N ALA A 32 -14.14 -6.16 0.99
CA ALA A 32 -15.35 -6.92 1.27
C ALA A 32 -15.10 -8.12 2.19
N GLU A 33 -13.90 -8.70 2.12
CA GLU A 33 -13.44 -9.77 3.00
C GLU A 33 -12.93 -9.25 4.35
N GLY A 34 -12.69 -7.94 4.47
CA GLY A 34 -12.17 -7.30 5.67
C GLY A 34 -10.67 -7.53 5.86
N ASP A 35 -9.94 -7.86 4.80
CA ASP A 35 -8.50 -8.09 4.83
C ASP A 35 -7.73 -6.79 4.57
N SER A 36 -7.66 -5.95 5.60
CA SER A 36 -6.98 -4.65 5.55
C SER A 36 -5.48 -4.73 5.27
N TRP A 37 -4.84 -5.89 5.47
CA TRP A 37 -3.41 -6.04 5.19
C TRP A 37 -3.20 -6.35 3.71
N MET A 38 -3.98 -7.27 3.15
CA MET A 38 -3.99 -7.52 1.70
C MET A 38 -4.39 -6.28 0.92
N GLU A 39 -5.40 -5.54 1.40
CA GLU A 39 -5.86 -4.30 0.75
C GLU A 39 -4.71 -3.28 0.56
N ILE A 40 -3.85 -3.11 1.57
CA ILE A 40 -2.67 -2.22 1.48
C ILE A 40 -1.59 -2.79 0.56
N ASP A 41 -1.36 -4.10 0.60
CA ASP A 41 -0.38 -4.76 -0.27
C ASP A 41 -0.77 -4.60 -1.74
N ASP A 42 -2.06 -4.76 -2.05
CA ASP A 42 -2.64 -4.57 -3.39
C ASP A 42 -2.56 -3.12 -3.83
N PHE A 43 -2.86 -2.15 -2.96
CA PHE A 43 -2.65 -0.73 -3.26
C PHE A 43 -1.21 -0.45 -3.70
N LEU A 44 -0.23 -0.98 -2.98
CA LEU A 44 1.19 -0.79 -3.30
C LEU A 44 1.58 -1.51 -4.60
N GLN A 45 1.14 -2.74 -4.80
CA GLN A 45 1.41 -3.51 -6.01
C GLN A 45 0.84 -2.82 -7.25
N PHE A 46 -0.44 -2.47 -7.23
CA PHE A 46 -1.12 -1.91 -8.39
C PHE A 46 -0.69 -0.48 -8.67
N ALA A 47 -0.42 0.34 -7.65
CA ALA A 47 0.17 1.66 -7.88
C ALA A 47 1.51 1.55 -8.62
N LEU A 48 2.33 0.53 -8.31
CA LEU A 48 3.59 0.31 -9.00
C LEU A 48 3.37 -0.11 -10.47
N LEU A 49 2.47 -1.07 -10.71
CA LEU A 49 2.12 -1.59 -12.04
C LEU A 49 1.50 -0.51 -12.94
N ASP A 50 0.54 0.24 -12.41
CA ASP A 50 -0.17 1.31 -13.12
C ASP A 50 0.63 2.62 -13.16
N SER A 51 1.83 2.62 -12.58
CA SER A 51 2.72 3.79 -12.49
C SER A 51 2.07 5.01 -11.83
N VAL A 52 1.22 4.78 -10.84
CA VAL A 52 0.66 5.80 -9.96
C VAL A 52 1.68 6.09 -8.85
N GLU A 53 1.99 7.37 -8.66
CA GLU A 53 2.90 7.81 -7.60
C GLU A 53 2.24 7.71 -6.23
N VAL A 54 2.94 7.08 -5.29
CA VAL A 54 2.52 7.01 -3.88
C VAL A 54 3.28 8.07 -3.08
N PRO A 55 2.59 8.95 -2.32
CA PRO A 55 3.27 9.96 -1.52
C PRO A 55 4.30 9.35 -0.54
N GLU A 56 5.51 9.92 -0.47
CA GLU A 56 6.59 9.42 0.41
C GLU A 56 6.13 9.25 1.86
N LYS A 57 5.39 10.22 2.37
CA LYS A 57 4.85 10.16 3.74
C LYS A 57 3.97 8.92 3.94
N LEU A 58 3.10 8.60 2.97
CA LEU A 58 2.21 7.44 3.05
C LEU A 58 3.02 6.13 3.03
N LEU A 59 4.08 6.06 2.22
CA LEU A 59 5.00 4.92 2.21
C LEU A 59 5.72 4.75 3.56
N ARG A 60 6.20 5.84 4.17
CA ARG A 60 6.87 5.81 5.50
C ARG A 60 5.91 5.41 6.62
N ASP A 61 4.69 5.94 6.61
CA ASP A 61 3.66 5.57 7.58
C ASP A 61 3.29 4.08 7.43
N THR A 62 3.21 3.59 6.19
CA THR A 62 2.97 2.17 5.89
C THR A 62 4.15 1.30 6.35
N GLU A 63 5.38 1.70 6.06
CA GLU A 63 6.61 1.00 6.47
C GLU A 63 6.67 0.82 8.00
N TYR A 64 6.29 1.86 8.75
CA TYR A 64 6.22 1.79 10.21
C TYR A 64 5.15 0.82 10.71
N GLU A 65 3.94 0.85 10.11
CA GLU A 65 2.84 -0.05 10.48
C GLU A 65 3.20 -1.52 10.19
N VAL A 66 3.74 -1.79 9.00
CA VAL A 66 4.17 -3.12 8.55
C VAL A 66 5.23 -3.71 9.48
N ASN A 67 6.23 -2.91 9.88
CA ASN A 67 7.30 -3.37 10.77
C ASN A 67 6.87 -3.64 12.22
N THR A 68 5.70 -3.17 12.64
CA THR A 68 5.28 -3.26 14.05
C THR A 68 4.22 -4.32 14.31
N SER A 69 3.41 -4.66 13.30
CA SER A 69 2.13 -5.33 13.55
C SER A 69 1.80 -6.48 12.59
N TRP A 70 2.59 -6.72 11.54
CA TRP A 70 2.28 -7.69 10.48
C TRP A 70 3.00 -9.03 10.68
N ASP A 71 2.48 -10.10 10.10
CA ASP A 71 3.17 -11.39 10.05
C ASP A 71 4.36 -11.35 9.08
N GLU A 72 5.34 -12.24 9.29
CA GLU A 72 6.62 -12.19 8.57
C GLU A 72 6.48 -12.37 7.04
N GLU A 73 5.53 -13.16 6.57
CA GLU A 73 5.38 -13.45 5.14
C GLU A 73 4.88 -12.21 4.41
N LEU A 74 3.78 -11.63 4.90
CA LEU A 74 3.20 -10.44 4.30
C LEU A 74 4.10 -9.21 4.52
N GLN A 75 4.73 -9.10 5.69
CA GLN A 75 5.67 -8.03 5.99
C GLN A 75 6.78 -7.92 4.94
N LEU A 76 7.47 -9.02 4.64
CA LEU A 76 8.59 -9.00 3.69
C LEU A 76 8.14 -8.61 2.28
N ARG A 77 6.97 -9.11 1.86
CA ARG A 77 6.39 -8.79 0.55
C ARG A 77 6.05 -7.31 0.44
N THR A 78 5.34 -6.77 1.42
CA THR A 78 4.90 -5.36 1.42
C THR A 78 6.07 -4.40 1.53
N LEU A 79 7.08 -4.71 2.36
CA LEU A 79 8.31 -3.91 2.44
C LEU A 79 9.06 -3.86 1.10
N ASN A 80 9.05 -4.96 0.34
CA ASN A 80 9.64 -4.99 -0.99
C ASN A 80 8.88 -4.09 -1.99
N TRP A 81 7.55 -3.95 -1.87
CA TRP A 81 6.82 -2.96 -2.67
C TRP A 81 7.19 -1.52 -2.29
N ILE A 82 7.24 -1.22 -0.99
CA ILE A 82 7.63 0.11 -0.49
C ILE A 82 9.03 0.49 -1.00
N GLN A 83 9.99 -0.43 -0.95
CA GLN A 83 11.33 -0.19 -1.46
C GLN A 83 11.32 0.13 -2.96
N GLN A 84 10.56 -0.62 -3.77
CA GLN A 84 10.46 -0.36 -5.22
C GLN A 84 9.87 1.02 -5.53
N HIS A 85 8.86 1.45 -4.76
CA HIS A 85 8.34 2.81 -4.87
C HIS A 85 9.40 3.86 -4.51
N MET A 86 10.10 3.70 -3.40
CA MET A 86 11.17 4.64 -3.00
C MET A 86 12.30 4.73 -4.04
N GLU A 87 12.69 3.60 -4.63
CA GLU A 87 13.73 3.54 -5.67
C GLU A 87 13.29 4.22 -6.97
N LYS A 88 12.02 4.06 -7.37
CA LYS A 88 11.44 4.68 -8.57
C LYS A 88 11.47 6.22 -8.50
N HIS A 89 11.34 6.78 -7.29
CA HIS A 89 11.25 8.23 -7.06
C HIS A 89 12.58 8.87 -6.60
N GLU A 90 13.70 8.14 -6.65
CA GLU A 90 15.01 8.59 -6.15
C GLU A 90 14.99 9.09 -4.69
N TRP A 91 14.03 8.64 -3.87
CA TRP A 91 13.96 8.93 -2.43
C TRP A 91 14.97 8.06 -1.68
N ARG A 92 16.26 8.28 -1.98
CA ARG A 92 17.36 7.67 -1.24
C ARG A 92 17.55 8.45 0.05
N ILE A 93 17.43 7.72 1.16
CA ILE A 93 17.87 8.11 2.51
C ILE A 93 19.34 8.55 2.47
#